data_AF-A0A965GT95-F1
#
_entry.id   AF-A0A965GT95-F1
#
_cell.length_a   1.000
_cell.length_b   1.000
_cell.length_c   1.000
_cell.angle_alpha   90.00
_cell.angle_beta   90.00
_cell.angle_gamma   90.00
#
_symmetry.space_group_name_H-M   'P 1'
#
loop_
_entity.id
_entity.type
_entity.pdbx_description
1 polymer ?
#
loop_
_entity_poly.entity_id
_entity_poly.type
_entity_poly.pdbx_seq_one_letter_code
_entity_poly.pdbx_strand_id
1 'polypeptide(L)'
;MKRRSSKSDSAGIPLPQNHDYTITYQNVAVTEEKLRRLKAEQNAAPKDAKYGRFKAWLHYANLKNWQRQGHHFHYLSGTNQKHCTCGLVLNTQEVPSGVPAEFVDPQIIQKLDGISLDDVQKVIGHKNLPSLRGDAIALIVDFEYQESFKTYLWTVICQRCGEFLVLVANADAKSFVKTHNRICAKTGFMKEEG
;
A
#
# COMPACT_ATOMS: atom_id res chain seq x y z
N MET A 1 -1.84 13.54 64.92
CA MET A 1 -1.69 12.45 63.93
C MET A 1 -3.06 12.03 63.43
N LYS A 2 -3.45 12.41 62.20
CA LYS A 2 -4.74 12.05 61.58
C LYS A 2 -4.51 10.92 60.57
N ARG A 3 -5.10 9.74 60.80
CA ARG A 3 -5.14 8.64 59.82
C ARG A 3 -6.21 8.97 58.77
N ARG A 4 -5.80 9.13 57.51
CA ARG A 4 -6.70 9.18 56.35
C ARG A 4 -6.95 7.75 55.87
N SER A 5 -8.23 7.36 55.80
CA SER A 5 -8.66 6.25 54.94
C SER A 5 -9.13 6.85 53.62
N SER A 6 -8.67 6.33 52.48
CA SER A 6 -9.33 6.55 51.20
C SER A 6 -9.10 5.36 50.28
N LYS A 7 -10.19 4.58 50.16
CA LYS A 7 -10.71 3.82 49.03
C LYS A 7 -9.75 3.51 47.86
N SER A 8 -9.65 2.21 47.59
CA SER A 8 -9.40 1.63 46.28
C SER A 8 -10.54 1.99 45.32
N ASP A 9 -10.21 2.56 44.18
CA ASP A 9 -11.06 2.49 42.98
C ASP A 9 -10.15 2.29 41.77
N SER A 10 -10.29 1.11 41.17
CA SER A 10 -9.73 0.74 39.87
C SER A 10 -10.47 1.52 38.79
N ALA A 11 -9.89 2.62 38.32
CA ALA A 11 -10.28 3.26 37.08
C ALA A 11 -9.29 2.81 36.00
N GLY A 12 -9.71 1.88 35.14
CA GLY A 12 -8.98 1.59 33.91
C GLY A 12 -8.83 2.88 33.14
N ILE A 13 -7.58 3.26 32.86
CA ILE A 13 -7.25 4.43 32.04
C ILE A 13 -7.90 4.19 30.67
N PRO A 14 -8.89 5.00 30.25
CA PRO A 14 -9.35 4.94 28.88
C PRO A 14 -8.22 5.55 28.03
N LEU A 15 -7.50 4.71 27.29
CA LEU A 15 -6.63 5.20 26.24
C LEU A 15 -7.53 5.89 25.20
N PRO A 16 -7.30 7.18 24.86
CA PRO A 16 -8.09 7.84 23.85
C PRO A 16 -7.83 7.17 22.50
N GLN A 17 -8.89 6.59 21.91
CA GLN A 17 -8.89 6.16 20.52
C GLN A 17 -9.13 7.40 19.64
N ASN A 18 -8.07 8.17 19.40
CA ASN A 18 -8.06 9.18 18.34
C ASN A 18 -7.28 8.61 17.15
N HIS A 19 -7.99 8.11 16.15
CA HIS A 19 -7.39 7.82 14.86
C HIS A 19 -8.00 8.77 13.83
N ASP A 20 -7.27 9.83 13.49
CA ASP A 20 -7.64 10.86 12.49
C ASP A 20 -7.55 10.35 11.04
N TYR A 21 -7.69 9.04 10.85
CA TYR A 21 -7.64 8.41 9.55
C TYR A 21 -8.47 7.13 9.53
N THR A 22 -8.88 6.71 8.33
CA THR A 22 -9.55 5.43 8.11
C THR A 22 -8.89 4.66 6.98
N ILE A 23 -8.77 3.34 7.17
CA ILE A 23 -8.34 2.41 6.13
C ILE A 23 -9.56 1.66 5.64
N THR A 24 -9.82 1.75 4.34
CA THR A 24 -10.90 1.03 3.68
C THR A 24 -10.37 0.33 2.42
N TYR A 25 -11.24 -0.40 1.73
CA TYR A 25 -10.88 -1.09 0.51
C TYR A 25 -11.90 -0.82 -0.60
N GLN A 26 -11.41 -0.61 -1.81
CA GLN A 26 -12.22 -0.43 -3.01
C GLN A 26 -11.90 -1.50 -4.04
N ASN A 27 -12.92 -1.97 -4.75
CA ASN A 27 -12.72 -2.85 -5.88
C ASN A 27 -12.16 -2.06 -7.07
N VAL A 28 -10.85 -2.16 -7.25
CA VAL A 28 -10.10 -1.49 -8.31
C VAL A 28 -9.72 -2.43 -9.47
N ALA A 29 -10.29 -3.64 -9.52
CA ALA A 29 -9.99 -4.60 -10.57
C ALA A 29 -10.42 -4.06 -11.95
N VAL A 30 -9.49 -4.05 -12.92
CA VAL A 30 -9.77 -3.59 -14.28
C VAL A 30 -9.95 -4.78 -15.23
N THR A 31 -11.21 -5.07 -15.57
CA THR A 31 -11.57 -6.11 -16.54
C THR A 31 -11.26 -5.69 -17.98
N GLU A 32 -11.03 -6.66 -18.89
CA GLU A 32 -10.95 -6.36 -20.33
C GLU A 32 -12.24 -5.70 -20.83
N GLU A 33 -13.39 -6.14 -20.32
CA GLU A 33 -14.70 -5.59 -20.68
C GLU A 33 -14.81 -4.09 -20.36
N LYS A 34 -14.32 -3.67 -19.19
CA LYS A 34 -14.29 -2.25 -18.80
C LYS A 34 -13.45 -1.42 -19.77
N LEU A 35 -12.27 -1.90 -20.16
CA LEU A 35 -11.39 -1.21 -21.10
C LEU A 35 -12.01 -1.13 -22.50
N ARG A 36 -12.62 -2.22 -22.97
CA ARG A 36 -13.32 -2.28 -24.26
C ARG A 36 -14.47 -1.28 -24.30
N ARG A 37 -15.28 -1.24 -23.25
CA ARG A 37 -16.39 -0.28 -23.11
C ARG A 37 -15.90 1.16 -23.15
N LEU A 38 -14.91 1.51 -22.32
CA LEU A 38 -14.34 2.87 -22.28
C LEU A 38 -13.72 3.30 -23.62
N LYS A 39 -13.11 2.35 -24.35
CA LYS A 39 -12.57 2.62 -25.68
C LYS A 39 -13.67 2.88 -26.71
N ALA A 40 -14.75 2.10 -26.66
CA ALA A 40 -15.93 2.31 -27.51
C ALA A 40 -16.59 3.67 -27.22
N GLU A 41 -16.77 4.02 -25.94
CA GLU A 41 -17.27 5.33 -25.51
C GLU A 41 -16.37 6.47 -26.03
N GLN A 42 -15.04 6.33 -25.95
CA GLN A 42 -14.09 7.29 -26.52
C GLN A 42 -14.29 7.44 -28.04
N ASN A 43 -14.43 6.33 -28.76
CA ASN A 43 -14.53 6.34 -30.22
C ASN A 43 -15.84 7.01 -30.70
N ALA A 44 -16.94 6.80 -29.98
CA ALA A 44 -18.25 7.37 -30.28
C ALA A 44 -18.43 8.82 -29.82
N ALA A 45 -17.53 9.34 -28.98
CA ALA A 45 -17.66 10.68 -28.42
C ALA A 45 -17.44 11.80 -29.48
N PRO A 46 -18.17 12.93 -29.37
CA PRO A 46 -17.85 14.16 -30.08
C PRO A 46 -16.40 14.63 -29.87
N LYS A 47 -15.86 15.41 -30.80
CA LYS A 47 -14.42 15.76 -30.86
C LYS A 47 -13.91 16.43 -29.57
N ASP A 48 -14.70 17.32 -29.01
CA ASP A 48 -14.45 18.05 -27.76
C ASP A 48 -14.43 17.14 -26.52
N ALA A 49 -15.28 16.12 -26.47
CA ALA A 49 -15.31 15.15 -25.38
C ALA A 49 -14.27 14.02 -25.51
N LYS A 50 -13.73 13.79 -26.71
CA LYS A 50 -12.88 12.63 -27.04
C LYS A 50 -11.60 12.57 -26.21
N TYR A 51 -10.98 13.71 -25.92
CA TYR A 51 -9.75 13.79 -25.13
C TYR A 51 -9.98 13.45 -23.65
N GLY A 52 -11.09 13.92 -23.05
CA GLY A 52 -11.44 13.53 -21.68
C GLY A 52 -11.68 12.03 -21.55
N ARG A 53 -12.38 11.43 -22.53
CA ARG A 53 -12.61 9.97 -22.58
C ARG A 53 -11.32 9.19 -22.81
N PHE A 54 -10.39 9.71 -23.62
CA PHE A 54 -9.06 9.13 -23.78
C PHE A 54 -8.33 9.03 -22.45
N LYS A 55 -8.30 10.11 -21.66
CA LYS A 55 -7.63 10.15 -20.36
C LYS A 55 -8.25 9.15 -19.38
N ALA A 56 -9.57 9.05 -19.35
CA ALA A 56 -10.26 8.05 -18.52
C ALA A 56 -9.88 6.62 -18.90
N TRP A 57 -9.89 6.29 -20.21
CA TRP A 57 -9.45 4.98 -20.69
C TRP A 57 -7.97 4.70 -20.36
N LEU A 58 -7.09 5.67 -20.61
CA LEU A 58 -5.65 5.56 -20.37
C LEU A 58 -5.35 5.32 -18.88
N HIS A 59 -6.06 6.01 -17.98
CA HIS A 59 -5.94 5.81 -16.54
C HIS A 59 -6.19 4.33 -16.15
N TYR A 60 -7.30 3.75 -16.60
CA TYR A 60 -7.61 2.35 -16.28
C TYR A 60 -6.68 1.36 -16.99
N ALA A 61 -6.23 1.66 -18.20
CA ALA A 61 -5.26 0.84 -18.92
C ALA A 61 -3.92 0.80 -18.17
N ASN A 62 -3.44 1.94 -17.67
CA ASN A 62 -2.23 2.02 -16.86
C ASN A 62 -2.40 1.32 -15.50
N LEU A 63 -3.51 1.55 -14.79
CA LEU A 63 -3.81 0.87 -13.53
C LEU A 63 -3.74 -0.66 -13.69
N LYS A 64 -4.35 -1.19 -14.76
CA LYS A 64 -4.28 -2.62 -15.08
C LYS A 64 -2.85 -3.10 -15.32
N ASN A 65 -2.06 -2.31 -16.03
CA ASN A 65 -0.67 -2.65 -16.33
C ASN A 65 0.18 -2.71 -15.05
N TRP A 66 0.01 -1.74 -14.15
CA TRP A 66 0.69 -1.69 -12.85
C TRP A 66 0.25 -2.82 -11.92
N GLN A 67 -1.05 -3.14 -11.89
CA GLN A 67 -1.55 -4.33 -11.19
C GLN A 67 -0.89 -5.61 -11.70
N ARG A 68 -0.75 -5.78 -13.02
CA ARG A 68 -0.06 -6.93 -13.64
C ARG A 68 1.43 -7.03 -13.29
N GLN A 69 2.07 -5.88 -13.07
CA GLN A 69 3.49 -5.82 -12.68
C GLN A 69 3.69 -6.04 -11.19
N GLY A 70 2.63 -5.90 -10.39
CA GLY A 70 2.69 -6.11 -8.93
C GLY A 70 3.08 -4.86 -8.16
N HIS A 71 3.08 -3.69 -8.80
CA HIS A 71 3.57 -2.43 -8.23
C HIS A 71 2.53 -1.76 -7.33
N HIS A 72 2.91 -1.49 -6.08
CA HIS A 72 2.13 -0.77 -5.07
C HIS A 72 2.61 0.68 -4.99
N PHE A 73 1.79 1.61 -5.47
CA PHE A 73 2.03 3.05 -5.33
C PHE A 73 0.74 3.78 -4.98
N HIS A 74 0.86 4.95 -4.35
CA HIS A 74 -0.30 5.79 -4.09
C HIS A 74 -0.73 6.59 -5.32
N TYR A 75 -2.03 6.73 -5.53
CA TYR A 75 -2.60 7.75 -6.40
C TYR A 75 -3.74 8.47 -5.68
N LEU A 76 -3.96 9.73 -6.06
CA LEU A 76 -5.04 10.53 -5.49
C LEU A 76 -6.34 10.25 -6.25
N SER A 77 -7.42 9.97 -5.51
CA SER A 77 -8.76 9.87 -6.08
C SER A 77 -9.80 10.26 -5.04
N GLY A 78 -10.56 11.32 -5.31
CA GLY A 78 -11.44 11.93 -4.31
C GLY A 78 -10.70 12.87 -3.35
N THR A 79 -11.46 13.50 -2.45
CA THR A 79 -10.92 14.46 -1.48
C THR A 79 -10.24 13.73 -0.33
N ASN A 80 -8.98 14.06 -0.05
CA ASN A 80 -8.18 13.52 1.06
C ASN A 80 -8.01 11.99 1.08
N GLN A 81 -8.10 11.35 -0.09
CA GLN A 81 -7.97 9.90 -0.20
C GLN A 81 -6.73 9.54 -1.04
N LYS A 82 -5.84 8.77 -0.42
CA LYS A 82 -4.71 8.12 -1.08
C LYS A 82 -5.07 6.66 -1.32
N HIS A 83 -4.97 6.23 -2.57
CA HIS A 83 -5.36 4.90 -3.01
C HIS A 83 -4.13 4.11 -3.41
N CYS A 84 -4.08 2.83 -3.06
CA CYS A 84 -3.12 1.89 -3.62
C CYS A 84 -3.68 1.25 -4.90
N THR A 85 -2.80 0.84 -5.81
CA THR A 85 -3.13 -0.03 -6.94
C THR A 85 -3.82 -1.33 -6.55
N CYS A 86 -3.61 -1.79 -5.31
CA CYS A 86 -4.29 -2.95 -4.76
C CYS A 86 -5.70 -2.66 -4.26
N GLY A 87 -6.14 -1.40 -4.18
CA GLY A 87 -7.48 -1.02 -3.71
C GLY A 87 -7.55 -0.61 -2.25
N LEU A 88 -6.44 -0.66 -1.51
CA LEU A 88 -6.35 -0.05 -0.19
C LEU A 88 -6.55 1.47 -0.30
N VAL A 89 -7.43 2.02 0.54
CA VAL A 89 -7.70 3.47 0.58
C VAL A 89 -7.41 3.98 1.98
N LEU A 90 -6.46 4.91 2.05
CA LEU A 90 -6.13 5.67 3.24
C LEU A 90 -6.79 7.05 3.13
N ASN A 91 -7.72 7.32 4.05
CA ASN A 91 -8.37 8.63 4.18
C ASN A 91 -7.82 9.31 5.43
N THR A 92 -7.13 10.44 5.25
CA THR A 92 -6.50 11.18 6.34
C THR A 92 -7.26 12.48 6.58
N GLN A 93 -7.77 12.71 7.78
CA GLN A 93 -8.27 14.03 8.18
C GLN A 93 -7.15 14.94 8.70
N GLU A 94 -6.08 14.37 9.30
CA GLU A 94 -4.75 14.97 9.50
C GLU A 94 -3.78 13.84 9.95
N VAL A 95 -2.45 14.05 9.82
CA VAL A 95 -1.46 13.00 10.14
C VAL A 95 -1.38 12.79 11.65
N PRO A 96 -1.60 11.57 12.17
CA PRO A 96 -1.57 11.31 13.62
C PRO A 96 -0.19 11.53 14.25
N SER A 97 -0.20 11.92 15.52
CA SER A 97 0.95 11.86 16.42
C SER A 97 1.21 10.40 16.84
N GLY A 98 2.21 9.75 16.23
CA GLY A 98 2.60 8.37 16.55
C GLY A 98 2.24 7.37 15.44
N VAL A 99 2.96 6.25 15.36
CA VAL A 99 2.76 5.22 14.33
C VAL A 99 1.61 4.30 14.75
N PRO A 100 0.49 4.25 14.02
CA PRO A 100 -0.61 3.36 14.34
C PRO A 100 -0.25 1.88 14.13
N ALA A 101 -1.00 0.96 14.77
CA ALA A 101 -0.76 -0.48 14.66
C ALA A 101 -0.96 -1.02 13.23
N GLU A 102 -1.71 -0.29 12.40
CA GLU A 102 -1.96 -0.55 11.00
C GLU A 102 -0.82 -0.11 10.08
N PHE A 103 0.26 0.44 10.64
CA PHE A 103 1.45 0.86 9.91
C PHE A 103 2.64 -0.04 10.24
N VAL A 104 3.62 -0.05 9.33
CA VAL A 104 4.91 -0.72 9.54
C VAL A 104 5.59 -0.16 10.78
N ASP A 105 6.11 -1.05 11.62
CA ASP A 105 6.83 -0.70 12.83
C ASP A 105 8.00 0.28 12.51
N PRO A 106 8.16 1.38 13.27
CA PRO A 106 9.24 2.34 13.08
C PRO A 106 10.64 1.71 13.03
N GLN A 107 10.90 0.66 13.82
CA GLN A 107 12.18 -0.06 13.82
C GLN A 107 12.41 -0.79 12.50
N ILE A 108 11.33 -1.30 11.88
CA ILE A 108 11.41 -1.89 10.54
C ILE A 108 11.64 -0.81 9.49
N ILE A 109 10.99 0.35 9.61
CA ILE A 109 11.27 1.50 8.72
C ILE A 109 12.73 1.96 8.83
N GLN A 110 13.30 1.99 10.04
CA GLN A 110 14.72 2.31 10.23
C GLN A 110 15.67 1.32 9.53
N LYS A 111 15.27 0.05 9.35
CA LYS A 111 16.05 -0.93 8.59
C LYS A 111 16.01 -0.69 7.08
N LEU A 112 15.00 0.00 6.57
CA LEU A 112 14.85 0.35 5.16
C LEU A 112 15.68 1.60 4.79
N ASP A 113 16.93 1.65 5.26
CA ASP A 113 17.81 2.80 5.05
C ASP A 113 17.95 3.13 3.55
N GLY A 114 17.72 4.39 3.20
CA GLY A 114 17.70 4.87 1.81
C GLY A 114 16.41 4.61 1.02
N ILE A 115 15.39 3.93 1.57
CA ILE A 115 14.09 3.73 0.92
C ILE A 115 13.02 4.60 1.59
N SER A 116 12.53 5.61 0.86
CA SER A 116 11.40 6.43 1.32
C SER A 116 10.08 5.82 0.89
N LEU A 117 9.31 5.34 1.86
CA LEU A 117 7.95 4.85 1.62
C LEU A 117 6.92 5.97 1.77
N ASP A 118 5.98 6.02 0.84
CA ASP A 118 4.79 6.86 1.00
C ASP A 118 3.85 6.32 2.10
N ASP A 119 2.88 7.13 2.53
CA ASP A 119 1.99 6.76 3.64
C ASP A 119 1.18 5.49 3.34
N VAL A 120 0.76 5.28 2.10
CA VAL A 120 0.01 4.08 1.69
C VAL A 120 0.91 2.85 1.71
N GLN A 121 2.16 2.98 1.28
CA GLN A 121 3.17 1.92 1.33
C GLN A 121 3.61 1.59 2.76
N LYS A 122 3.42 2.50 3.72
CA LYS A 122 3.64 2.24 5.15
C LYS A 122 2.46 1.54 5.81
N VAL A 123 1.26 1.55 5.23
CA VAL A 123 0.11 0.82 5.76
C VAL A 123 0.28 -0.69 5.53
N ILE A 124 -0.02 -1.49 6.55
CA ILE A 124 -0.12 -2.95 6.49
C ILE A 124 -1.54 -3.33 6.02
N GLY A 125 -1.68 -4.43 5.28
CA GLY A 125 -2.99 -4.93 4.82
C GLY A 125 -3.24 -4.77 3.32
N HIS A 126 -2.18 -4.53 2.55
CA HIS A 126 -2.21 -4.59 1.08
C HIS A 126 -2.68 -5.95 0.59
N LYS A 127 -3.33 -6.00 -0.59
CA LYS A 127 -3.70 -7.27 -1.23
C LYS A 127 -2.67 -7.71 -2.27
N ASN A 128 -2.51 -9.02 -2.46
CA ASN A 128 -1.55 -9.54 -3.44
C ASN A 128 -1.92 -9.14 -4.87
N LEU A 129 -1.05 -8.40 -5.53
CA LEU A 129 -1.14 -8.15 -6.96
C LEU A 129 -0.51 -9.31 -7.77
N PRO A 130 -1.07 -9.65 -8.96
CA PRO A 130 -2.22 -9.02 -9.62
C PRO A 130 -3.59 -9.57 -9.18
N SER A 131 -3.64 -10.56 -8.30
CA SER A 131 -4.88 -11.28 -7.98
C SER A 131 -5.92 -10.45 -7.21
N LEU A 132 -5.47 -9.42 -6.50
CA LEU A 132 -6.24 -8.64 -5.52
C LEU A 132 -6.85 -9.51 -4.41
N ARG A 133 -6.25 -10.66 -4.11
CA ARG A 133 -6.71 -11.64 -3.12
C ARG A 133 -5.66 -11.93 -2.07
N GLY A 134 -6.11 -12.16 -0.84
CA GLY A 134 -5.24 -12.40 0.32
C GLY A 134 -4.36 -11.21 0.67
N ASP A 135 -3.68 -11.28 1.79
CA ASP A 135 -2.85 -10.18 2.29
C ASP A 135 -1.41 -10.29 1.80
N ALA A 136 -0.77 -9.14 1.64
CA ALA A 136 0.62 -8.97 1.25
C ALA A 136 1.36 -8.20 2.35
N ILE A 137 2.52 -8.72 2.74
CA ILE A 137 3.47 -8.06 3.66
C ILE A 137 4.76 -7.70 2.93
N ALA A 138 5.02 -8.29 1.76
CA ALA A 138 6.09 -7.89 0.87
C ALA A 138 5.50 -7.28 -0.40
N LEU A 139 6.08 -6.16 -0.81
CA LEU A 139 5.53 -5.26 -1.82
C LEU A 139 6.64 -4.85 -2.80
N ILE A 140 6.28 -4.71 -4.08
CA ILE A 140 7.06 -3.93 -5.05
C ILE A 140 6.61 -2.48 -4.88
N VAL A 141 7.52 -1.58 -4.53
CA VAL A 141 7.19 -0.20 -4.12
C VAL A 141 7.73 0.86 -5.07
N ASP A 142 8.79 0.58 -5.83
CA ASP A 142 9.37 1.54 -6.76
C ASP A 142 9.96 0.87 -8.00
N PHE A 143 10.22 1.66 -9.04
CA PHE A 143 10.91 1.24 -10.24
C PHE A 143 11.72 2.36 -10.88
N GLU A 144 12.82 2.00 -11.54
CA GLU A 144 13.66 2.90 -12.30
C GLU A 144 13.95 2.30 -13.67
N TYR A 145 13.88 3.12 -14.72
CA TYR A 145 14.30 2.71 -16.05
C TYR A 145 15.82 2.84 -16.20
N GLN A 146 16.48 1.73 -16.50
CA GLN A 146 17.92 1.70 -16.75
C GLN A 146 18.19 1.60 -18.25
N GLU A 147 18.72 2.69 -18.83
CA GLU A 147 19.01 2.79 -20.27
C GLU A 147 20.01 1.71 -20.72
N SER A 148 21.05 1.44 -19.92
CA SER A 148 22.10 0.45 -20.23
C SER A 148 21.55 -0.96 -20.50
N PHE A 149 20.44 -1.31 -19.87
CA PHE A 149 19.78 -2.61 -20.00
C PHE A 149 18.45 -2.53 -20.75
N LYS A 150 18.03 -1.32 -21.15
CA LYS A 150 16.73 -1.01 -21.78
C LYS A 150 15.55 -1.65 -21.05
N THR A 151 15.58 -1.64 -19.73
CA THR A 151 14.57 -2.27 -18.89
C THR A 151 14.34 -1.51 -17.59
N TYR A 152 13.18 -1.75 -17.00
CA TYR A 152 12.88 -1.32 -15.64
C TYR A 152 13.46 -2.27 -14.62
N LEU A 153 14.15 -1.71 -13.63
CA LEU A 153 14.56 -2.37 -12.40
C LEU A 153 13.65 -1.94 -11.25
N TRP A 154 13.51 -2.78 -10.24
CA TRP A 154 12.43 -2.70 -9.26
C TRP A 154 12.99 -2.70 -7.83
N THR A 155 12.28 -2.00 -6.95
CA THR A 155 12.54 -2.00 -5.51
C THR A 155 11.43 -2.76 -4.79
N VAL A 156 11.81 -3.69 -3.93
CA VAL A 156 10.91 -4.52 -3.13
C VAL A 156 11.28 -4.43 -1.66
N ILE A 157 10.27 -4.49 -0.80
CA ILE A 157 10.43 -4.49 0.65
C ILE A 157 9.60 -5.60 1.28
N CYS A 158 9.99 -6.04 2.47
CA CYS A 158 9.17 -6.80 3.40
C CYS A 158 8.83 -5.93 4.61
N GLN A 159 7.56 -5.53 4.73
CA GLN A 159 6.99 -4.73 5.81
C GLN A 159 7.05 -5.41 7.20
N ARG A 160 7.46 -6.69 7.26
CA ARG A 160 7.56 -7.46 8.52
C ARG A 160 8.99 -7.62 9.02
N CYS A 161 9.93 -8.02 8.17
CA CYS A 161 11.33 -8.24 8.60
C CYS A 161 12.27 -7.07 8.25
N GLY A 162 11.85 -6.16 7.37
CA GLY A 162 12.68 -5.05 6.91
C GLY A 162 13.71 -5.43 5.86
N GLU A 163 13.70 -6.67 5.35
CA GLU A 163 14.51 -7.01 4.18
C GLU A 163 13.99 -6.32 2.93
N PHE A 164 14.90 -5.95 2.03
CA PHE A 164 14.57 -5.27 0.79
C PHE A 164 15.62 -5.56 -0.28
N LEU A 165 15.24 -5.33 -1.54
CA LEU A 165 16.15 -5.31 -2.67
C LEU A 165 15.87 -4.04 -3.48
N VAL A 166 16.91 -3.41 -4.00
CA VAL A 166 16.83 -2.18 -4.81
C VAL A 166 17.37 -2.46 -6.20
N LEU A 167 16.72 -1.89 -7.21
CA LEU A 167 17.14 -1.99 -8.62
C LEU A 167 17.40 -3.44 -9.06
N VAL A 168 16.45 -4.35 -8.81
CA VAL A 168 16.52 -5.75 -9.28
C VAL A 168 15.62 -6.03 -10.47
N ALA A 169 15.88 -7.11 -11.21
CA ALA A 169 15.02 -7.51 -12.32
C ALA A 169 13.61 -7.88 -11.83
N ASN A 170 12.60 -7.73 -12.70
CA ASN A 170 11.20 -8.03 -12.36
C ASN A 170 10.99 -9.48 -11.86
N ALA A 171 11.72 -10.44 -12.45
CA ALA A 171 11.63 -11.84 -12.03
C ALA A 171 12.09 -12.02 -10.56
N ASP A 172 13.18 -11.35 -10.17
CA ASP A 172 13.73 -11.40 -8.82
C ASP A 172 12.82 -10.67 -7.83
N ALA A 173 12.31 -9.50 -8.21
CA ALA A 173 11.32 -8.76 -7.42
C ALA A 173 10.07 -9.61 -7.12
N LYS A 174 9.53 -10.30 -8.13
CA LYS A 174 8.38 -11.21 -7.96
C LYS A 174 8.72 -12.43 -7.10
N SER A 175 9.94 -12.97 -7.26
CA SER A 175 10.41 -14.09 -6.45
C SER A 175 10.53 -13.71 -4.98
N PHE A 176 11.10 -12.53 -4.69
CA PHE A 176 11.20 -11.94 -3.35
C PHE A 176 9.81 -11.81 -2.72
N VAL A 177 8.88 -11.10 -3.38
CA VAL A 177 7.52 -10.88 -2.86
C VAL A 177 6.80 -12.19 -2.58
N LYS A 178 6.84 -13.13 -3.52
CA LYS A 178 6.20 -14.46 -3.35
C LYS A 178 6.79 -15.22 -2.17
N THR A 179 8.10 -15.18 -2.00
CA THR A 179 8.81 -15.92 -0.95
C THR A 179 8.50 -15.32 0.42
N HIS A 180 8.60 -14.01 0.57
CA HIS A 180 8.32 -13.33 1.84
C HIS A 180 6.84 -13.42 2.22
N ASN A 181 5.91 -13.23 1.28
CA ASN A 181 4.48 -13.41 1.56
C ASN A 181 4.12 -14.85 1.98
N ARG A 182 4.96 -15.85 1.64
CA ARG A 182 4.77 -17.23 2.09
C ARG A 182 5.43 -17.53 3.44
N ILE A 183 6.64 -17.02 3.66
CA ILE A 183 7.47 -17.37 4.81
C ILE A 183 7.20 -16.40 5.96
N CYS A 184 7.43 -15.11 5.74
CA CYS A 184 7.29 -14.09 6.76
C CYS A 184 5.85 -13.95 7.23
N ALA A 185 4.83 -14.23 6.39
CA ALA A 185 3.44 -14.21 6.82
C ALA A 185 3.12 -15.24 7.93
N LYS A 186 3.85 -16.36 7.99
CA LYS A 186 3.63 -17.46 8.94
C LYS A 186 4.37 -17.28 10.26
N THR A 187 5.50 -16.59 10.25
CA THR A 187 6.18 -16.17 11.47
C THR A 187 5.35 -15.06 12.09
N GLY A 188 4.56 -15.39 13.12
CA GLY A 188 3.95 -14.37 13.99
C GLY A 188 5.01 -13.40 14.48
N PHE A 189 4.62 -12.18 14.85
CA PHE A 189 5.51 -11.19 15.45
C PHE A 189 6.33 -11.88 16.55
N MET A 190 7.60 -12.18 16.28
CA MET A 190 8.49 -12.66 17.32
C MET A 190 8.70 -11.43 18.21
N LYS A 191 7.97 -11.40 19.33
CA LYS A 191 8.37 -10.61 20.48
C LYS A 191 9.73 -11.15 20.87
N GLU A 192 10.78 -10.38 20.63
CA GLU A 192 12.05 -10.65 21.30
C GLU A 192 11.81 -10.41 22.80
N GLU A 193 11.83 -11.49 23.57
CA GLU A 193 12.08 -11.40 25.01
C GLU A 193 13.59 -11.23 25.18
N GLY A 194 14.00 -10.11 25.79
CA GLY A 194 15.36 -9.78 26.18
C GLY A 194 15.36 -8.60 27.12
#